data_AF-A0A535R7W0-F1
#
_entry.id   AF-A0A535R7W0-F1
#
_cell.length_a   1.000
_cell.length_b   1.000
_cell.length_c   1.000
_cell.angle_alpha   90.00
_cell.angle_beta   90.00
_cell.angle_gamma   90.00
#
_symmetry.space_group_name_H-M   'P 1'
#
loop_
_entity.id
_entity.type
_entity.pdbx_description
1 polymer ?
#
loop_
_entity_poly.entity_id
_entity_poly.type
_entity_poly.pdbx_seq_one_letter_code
_entity_poly.pdbx_strand_id
1 'polypeptide(L)'
;MRGTALGRLHNLDRLQLLLTGMLVTLGLMTVYSASTVDFRKQLLSLGVAAAAYVLAAFTDYRRLARLALPAYAACLLLLLAVHFLGHSALGAKRWISIAGFPLEP
;
A
#
# COMPACT_ATOMS: atom_id res chain seq x y z
N MET A 1 -7.25 -10.88 30.18
CA MET A 1 -6.44 -11.93 29.50
C MET A 1 -5.34 -11.24 28.71
N ARG A 2 -4.08 -11.34 29.15
CA ARG A 2 -2.94 -10.60 28.60
C ARG A 2 -2.56 -11.18 27.24
N GLY A 3 -3.01 -10.56 26.15
CA GLY A 3 -2.50 -10.84 24.80
C GLY A 3 -1.06 -10.35 24.72
N THR A 4 -0.11 -11.22 25.01
CA THR A 4 1.31 -10.98 24.71
C THR A 4 1.44 -10.73 23.20
N ALA A 5 2.30 -9.79 22.79
CA ALA A 5 2.53 -9.48 21.38
C ALA A 5 2.86 -10.74 20.54
N LEU A 6 3.48 -11.74 21.16
CA LEU A 6 3.73 -13.08 20.60
C LEU A 6 2.46 -13.82 20.15
N GLY A 7 1.36 -13.71 20.89
CA GLY A 7 0.10 -14.41 20.57
C GLY A 7 -0.60 -13.85 19.33
N ARG A 8 -0.48 -12.54 19.08
CA ARG A 8 -1.00 -11.93 17.83
C ARG A 8 -0.18 -12.36 16.61
N LEU A 9 1.13 -12.51 16.75
CA LEU A 9 2.00 -12.99 15.67
C LEU A 9 1.73 -14.45 15.31
N HIS A 10 1.28 -15.27 16.27
CA HIS A 10 0.87 -16.66 16.03
C HIS A 10 -0.50 -16.80 15.35
N ASN A 11 -1.38 -15.81 15.51
CA ASN A 11 -2.69 -15.75 14.83
C ASN A 11 -2.63 -15.07 13.46
N LEU A 12 -1.48 -14.48 13.09
CA LEU A 12 -1.26 -14.10 11.70
C LEU A 12 -1.23 -15.38 10.87
N ASP A 13 -1.99 -15.41 9.79
CA ASP A 13 -1.96 -16.52 8.86
C ASP A 13 -0.55 -16.65 8.29
N ARG A 14 0.23 -17.58 8.87
CA ARG A 14 1.63 -17.81 8.52
C ARG A 14 1.77 -18.19 7.05
N LEU A 15 0.74 -18.84 6.49
CA LEU A 15 0.70 -19.17 5.08
C LEU A 15 0.56 -17.89 4.23
N GLN A 16 -0.33 -16.96 4.61
CA GLN A 16 -0.47 -15.68 3.92
C GLN A 16 0.85 -14.89 3.92
N LEU A 17 1.54 -14.83 5.07
CA LEU A 17 2.82 -14.12 5.18
C LEU A 17 3.90 -14.77 4.31
N LEU A 18 3.98 -16.10 4.31
CA LEU A 18 4.94 -16.85 3.50
C LEU A 18 4.69 -16.64 2.00
N LEU A 19 3.45 -16.80 1.54
CA LEU A 19 3.08 -16.64 0.13
C LEU A 19 3.33 -15.21 -0.36
N THR A 20 2.94 -14.22 0.45
CA THR A 20 3.18 -12.80 0.12
C THR A 20 4.68 -12.51 0.07
N GLY A 21 5.47 -13.06 1.00
CA GLY A 21 6.92 -12.96 0.99
C GLY A 21 7.54 -13.54 -0.28
N MET A 22 7.09 -14.72 -0.73
CA MET A 22 7.53 -15.33 -1.98
C MET A 22 7.18 -14.47 -3.20
N LEU A 23 5.99 -13.87 -3.25
CA LEU A 23 5.60 -12.98 -4.33
C LEU A 23 6.46 -11.71 -4.37
N VAL A 24 6.76 -11.12 -3.20
CA VAL A 24 7.61 -9.94 -3.11
C VAL A 24 9.03 -10.25 -3.56
N THR A 25 9.62 -11.39 -3.16
CA THR A 25 10.99 -11.75 -3.58
C THR A 25 11.06 -11.99 -5.09
N LEU A 26 10.09 -12.71 -5.66
CA LEU A 26 9.99 -12.89 -7.12
C LEU A 26 9.85 -11.54 -7.84
N GLY A 27 8.97 -10.66 -7.36
CA GLY A 27 8.82 -9.31 -7.90
C GLY A 27 10.11 -8.50 -7.87
N LEU A 28 10.82 -8.51 -6.73
CA LEU A 28 12.12 -7.83 -6.60
C LEU A 28 13.16 -8.38 -7.57
N MET A 29 13.19 -9.70 -7.79
CA MET A 29 14.09 -10.32 -8.78
C MET A 29 13.79 -9.82 -10.19
N THR A 30 12.51 -9.72 -10.58
CA THR A 30 12.15 -9.22 -11.91
C THR A 30 12.53 -7.75 -12.10
N VAL A 31 12.29 -6.89 -11.10
CA VAL A 31 12.62 -5.46 -11.18
C VAL A 31 14.13 -5.25 -11.19
N TYR A 32 14.87 -6.00 -10.36
CA TYR A 32 16.34 -5.97 -10.36
C TYR A 32 16.92 -6.30 -11.73
N SER A 33 16.33 -7.28 -12.43
CA SER A 33 16.75 -7.65 -13.78
C SER A 33 16.43 -6.58 -14.83
N ALA A 34 15.40 -5.77 -14.62
CA ALA A 34 14.94 -4.78 -15.61
C ALA A 34 15.70 -3.45 -15.48
N SER A 35 15.83 -2.91 -14.27
CA SER A 35 16.42 -1.58 -14.03
C SER A 35 16.87 -1.42 -12.59
N THR A 36 18.13 -1.02 -12.39
CA THR A 36 18.70 -0.76 -11.07
C THR A 36 18.14 0.51 -10.41
N VAL A 37 17.71 1.50 -11.22
CA VAL A 37 17.07 2.73 -10.71
C VAL A 37 15.69 2.42 -10.14
N ASP A 38 14.90 1.61 -10.85
CA ASP A 38 13.56 1.25 -10.42
C ASP A 38 13.60 0.25 -9.26
N PHE A 39 14.65 -0.56 -9.16
CA PHE A 39 14.91 -1.40 -7.98
C PHE A 39 15.04 -0.60 -6.68
N ARG A 40 15.76 0.54 -6.69
CA ARG A 40 15.89 1.38 -5.48
C ARG A 40 14.55 1.98 -5.06
N LYS A 41 13.73 2.40 -6.03
CA LYS A 41 12.37 2.90 -5.77
C LYS A 41 11.48 1.79 -5.22
N GLN A 42 11.53 0.59 -5.81
CA GLN A 42 10.77 -0.58 -5.35
C GLN A 42 11.13 -0.96 -3.91
N LEU A 43 12.41 -0.89 -3.55
CA LEU A 43 12.85 -1.20 -2.19
C LEU A 43 12.36 -0.16 -1.17
N LEU A 44 12.37 1.13 -1.54
CA LEU A 44 11.79 2.19 -0.71
C LEU A 44 10.28 2.00 -0.53
N SER A 45 9.55 1.75 -1.62
CA SER A 45 8.12 1.47 -1.59
C SER A 45 7.79 0.23 -0.76
N LEU A 46 8.60 -0.82 -0.84
CA LEU A 46 8.45 -2.01 0.00
C LEU A 46 8.64 -1.68 1.49
N GLY A 47 9.62 -0.85 1.84
CA GLY A 47 9.83 -0.39 3.21
C GLY A 47 8.63 0.39 3.74
N VAL A 48 8.09 1.32 2.95
CA VAL A 48 6.88 2.10 3.30
C VAL A 48 5.66 1.17 3.44
N ALA A 49 5.47 0.23 2.51
CA ALA A 49 4.38 -0.73 2.55
C ALA A 49 4.47 -1.66 3.77
N ALA A 50 5.67 -2.14 4.12
CA ALA A 50 5.90 -2.96 5.30
C ALA A 50 5.59 -2.19 6.60
N ALA A 51 6.04 -0.94 6.70
CA ALA A 51 5.71 -0.07 7.83
C ALA A 51 4.18 0.15 7.94
N ALA A 52 3.52 0.46 6.83
CA ALA A 52 2.07 0.65 6.78
C ALA A 52 1.31 -0.63 7.18
N TYR A 53 1.75 -1.80 6.69
CA TYR A 53 1.17 -3.10 7.05
C TYR A 53 1.27 -3.37 8.56
N VAL A 54 2.45 -3.14 9.13
CA VAL A 54 2.67 -3.31 10.58
C VAL A 54 1.76 -2.37 11.39
N LEU A 55 1.70 -1.08 11.02
CA LEU A 55 0.81 -0.12 11.68
C LEU A 55 -0.67 -0.53 11.59
N ALA A 56 -1.10 -1.00 10.42
CA ALA A 56 -2.46 -1.50 10.22
C ALA A 56 -2.73 -2.75 11.07
N ALA A 57 -1.80 -3.70 11.14
CA ALA A 57 -1.93 -4.93 11.91
C ALA A 57 -2.02 -4.69 13.43
N PHE A 58 -1.42 -3.60 13.94
CA PHE A 58 -1.54 -3.20 15.34
C PHE A 58 -2.79 -2.35 15.63
N THR A 59 -3.45 -1.83 14.61
CA THR A 59 -4.66 -1.00 14.75
C THR A 59 -5.89 -1.88 14.98
N ASP A 60 -6.73 -1.49 15.94
CA ASP A 60 -7.99 -2.20 16.20
C ASP A 60 -8.93 -2.09 14.99
N TYR A 61 -9.47 -3.23 14.57
CA TYR A 61 -10.45 -3.33 13.47
C TYR A 61 -11.62 -2.35 13.62
N ARG A 62 -12.09 -2.08 14.85
CA ARG A 62 -13.20 -1.12 15.08
C ARG A 62 -12.81 0.31 14.71
N ARG A 63 -11.54 0.68 14.88
CA ARG A 63 -11.03 2.00 14.47
C ARG A 63 -10.95 2.08 12.95
N LEU A 64 -10.47 1.01 12.31
CA LEU A 64 -10.43 0.89 10.86
C LEU A 64 -11.83 0.97 10.23
N ALA A 65 -12.81 0.29 10.82
CA ALA A 65 -14.20 0.30 10.35
C ALA A 65 -14.83 1.70 10.41
N ARG A 66 -14.50 2.51 11.44
CA ARG A 66 -14.94 3.92 11.51
C ARG A 66 -14.26 4.80 10.47
N LEU A 67 -13.05 4.44 10.04
CA LEU A 67 -12.35 5.11 8.96
C LEU A 67 -12.87 4.73 7.57
N ALA A 68 -13.70 3.68 7.43
CA ALA A 68 -14.22 3.25 6.14
C ALA A 68 -15.05 4.33 5.44
N LEU A 69 -15.98 4.98 6.17
CA LEU A 69 -16.81 6.04 5.62
C LEU A 69 -16.01 7.28 5.19
N PRO A 70 -15.11 7.86 6.02
CA PRO A 70 -14.29 8.99 5.58
C PRO A 70 -13.28 8.60 4.50
N ALA A 71 -12.73 7.39 4.51
CA ALA A 71 -11.84 6.92 3.44
C ALA A 71 -12.58 6.78 2.10
N TYR A 72 -13.80 6.25 2.12
CA TYR A 72 -14.64 6.16 0.92
C TYR A 72 -15.00 7.55 0.36
N ALA A 73 -15.39 8.48 1.24
CA ALA A 73 -15.64 9.86 0.84
C ALA A 73 -14.37 10.52 0.27
N ALA A 74 -13.19 10.25 0.87
CA ALA A 74 -11.92 10.74 0.36
C ALA A 74 -11.62 10.19 -1.04
N CYS A 75 -11.84 8.90 -1.31
CA CYS A 75 -11.69 8.32 -2.66
C CYS A 75 -12.64 8.98 -3.67
N LEU A 76 -13.90 9.23 -3.31
CA LEU A 76 -14.84 9.95 -4.19
C LEU A 76 -14.36 11.37 -4.50
N LEU A 77 -13.88 12.10 -3.50
CA LEU A 77 -13.31 13.43 -3.70
C LEU A 77 -12.06 13.39 -4.58
N LEU A 78 -11.23 12.36 -4.42
CA LEU A 78 -10.02 12.17 -5.21
C LEU A 78 -10.35 11.83 -6.67
N LEU A 79 -11.43 11.08 -6.91
CA LEU A 79 -11.96 10.78 -8.24
C LEU A 79 -12.51 12.05 -8.93
N LEU A 80 -13.15 12.93 -8.17
CA LEU A 80 -13.51 14.26 -8.69
C LEU A 80 -12.26 15.10 -8.95
N ALA A 81 -11.28 15.06 -8.05
CA ALA A 81 -10.04 15.82 -8.16
C ALA A 81 -9.22 15.42 -9.39
N VAL A 82 -9.14 14.12 -9.76
CA VAL A 82 -8.38 13.70 -10.96
C VAL A 82 -8.98 14.25 -12.26
N HIS A 83 -10.28 14.55 -12.28
CA HIS A 83 -10.90 15.16 -13.45
C HIS A 83 -10.33 16.57 -13.73
N PHE A 84 -10.09 17.33 -12.66
CA PHE A 84 -9.59 18.71 -12.73
C PHE A 84 -8.06 18.79 -12.75
N LEU A 85 -7.39 18.04 -11.86
CA LEU A 85 -5.96 18.12 -11.57
C LEU A 85 -5.15 16.94 -12.13
N GLY A 86 -5.82 15.93 -12.70
CA GLY A 86 -5.15 14.74 -13.21
C GLY A 86 -4.40 15.01 -14.50
N HIS A 87 -3.20 14.44 -14.60
CA HIS A 87 -2.42 14.42 -15.83
C HIS A 87 -2.91 13.28 -16.73
N SER A 88 -3.11 13.61 -18.01
CA SER A 88 -3.45 12.61 -19.02
C SER A 88 -2.20 11.81 -19.40
N ALA A 89 -2.25 10.50 -19.19
CA ALA A 89 -1.28 9.55 -19.73
C ALA A 89 -2.05 8.50 -20.56
N LEU A 90 -1.56 8.17 -21.76
CA LEU A 90 -2.17 7.17 -22.65
C LEU A 90 -3.66 7.42 -22.98
N GLY A 91 -4.09 8.69 -23.05
CA GLY A 91 -5.45 9.08 -23.41
C GLY A 91 -6.47 9.12 -22.25
N ALA A 92 -6.06 8.85 -21.01
CA ALA A 92 -6.93 8.94 -19.82
C ALA A 92 -6.26 9.72 -18.67
N LYS A 93 -7.05 10.49 -17.91
CA LYS A 93 -6.60 11.14 -16.67
C LYS A 93 -6.74 10.16 -15.51
N ARG A 94 -5.60 9.64 -15.01
CA ARG A 94 -5.57 8.61 -13.96
C ARG A 94 -4.68 8.96 -12.76
N TRP A 95 -3.67 9.80 -12.98
CA TRP A 95 -2.67 10.09 -11.97
C TRP A 95 -2.75 11.55 -11.54
N ILE A 96 -2.84 11.78 -10.24
CA ILE A 96 -2.67 13.10 -9.64
C ILE A 96 -1.26 13.15 -9.05
N SER A 97 -0.44 14.11 -9.49
CA SER A 97 0.87 14.31 -8.86
C SER A 97 0.68 15.15 -7.60
N ILE A 98 0.77 14.52 -6.43
CA ILE A 98 0.70 15.20 -5.14
C ILE A 98 2.10 15.13 -4.51
N ALA A 99 2.73 16.30 -4.31
CA ALA A 99 4.05 16.41 -3.67
C ALA A 99 5.16 15.51 -4.28
N GLY A 100 5.15 15.33 -5.60
CA GLY A 100 6.13 14.50 -6.31
C GLY A 100 5.82 13.01 -6.32
N PHE A 101 4.71 12.58 -5.70
CA PHE A 101 4.22 11.21 -5.77
C PHE A 101 3.01 11.13 -6.71
N PRO A 102 3.05 10.25 -7.72
CA PRO A 102 1.88 9.99 -8.55
C PRO A 102 0.92 9.13 -7.71
N LEU A 103 -0.25 9.69 -7.41
CA LEU A 103 -1.27 9.06 -6.58
C LEU A 103 -2.48 8.73 -7.45
N GLU A 104 -2.94 7.48 -7.36
CA GLU A 104 -4.15 7.00 -8.04
C GLU A 104 -5.36 7.15 -7.10
N PRO A 105 -6.49 7.68 -7.60
CA PRO A 105 -7.75 7.78 -6.87
C PRO A 105 -8.29 6.47 -6.27
#